data_AF-A0A7L2S819-F1
#
_entry.id   AF-A0A7L2S819-F1
#
_cell.length_a   1.000
_cell.length_b   1.000
_cell.length_c   1.000
_cell.angle_alpha   90.00
_cell.angle_beta   90.00
_cell.angle_gamma   90.00
#
_symmetry.space_group_name_H-M   'P 1'
#
loop_
_entity.id
_entity.type
_entity.pdbx_description
1 polymer ?
#
loop_
_entity_poly.entity_id
_entity_poly.type
_entity_poly.pdbx_seq_one_letter_code
_entity_poly.pdbx_strand_id
1 'polypeptide(L)'
;DSEGHAANFVETEQIVHYKGNKASFVQTRGSIPFFWSQRPNLKYKPKPQISKSVNHVCECLCPGFLTLIACFLISQVNQKGSEKPLEQTFSKMVNSMANGMVRYVAFDFHKECSRMRWDRLQILMDQLAEQQDE
;
A
#
# COMPACT_ATOMS: atom_id res chain seq x y z
N ASP A 1 -2.82 -11.76 11.07
CA ASP A 1 -3.23 -13.01 11.77
C ASP A 1 -4.71 -12.88 12.14
N SER A 2 -5.25 -13.74 13.00
CA SER A 2 -6.62 -13.58 13.54
C SER A 2 -6.83 -12.29 14.34
N GLU A 3 -5.74 -11.62 14.73
CA GLU A 3 -5.72 -10.32 15.43
C GLU A 3 -5.48 -9.15 14.45
N GLY A 4 -5.52 -9.38 13.14
CA GLY A 4 -5.40 -8.31 12.16
C GLY A 4 -3.97 -7.76 11.98
N HIS A 5 -2.92 -8.44 12.46
CA HIS A 5 -1.55 -8.02 12.14
C HIS A 5 -1.19 -8.35 10.69
N ALA A 6 -0.65 -7.35 9.96
CA ALA A 6 -0.04 -7.56 8.66
C ALA A 6 1.21 -8.43 8.82
N ALA A 7 1.29 -9.54 8.08
CA ALA A 7 2.37 -10.53 8.25
C ALA A 7 3.77 -9.99 7.93
N ASN A 8 3.87 -8.88 7.18
CA ASN A 8 5.12 -8.30 6.70
C ASN A 8 5.19 -6.78 6.95
N PHE A 9 4.83 -6.29 8.13
CA PHE A 9 4.97 -4.87 8.47
C PHE A 9 6.44 -4.52 8.77
N VAL A 10 6.95 -3.50 8.09
CA VAL A 10 8.30 -2.96 8.32
C VAL A 10 8.23 -1.44 8.30
N GLU A 11 8.82 -0.82 9.31
CA GLU A 11 9.05 0.62 9.39
C GLU A 11 10.49 0.93 8.99
N THR A 12 10.70 1.99 8.22
CA THR A 12 12.01 2.49 7.82
C THR A 12 12.07 3.96 8.16
N GLU A 13 12.98 4.31 9.06
CA GLU A 13 13.21 5.69 9.50
C GLU A 13 14.53 6.22 8.95
N GLN A 14 14.50 7.42 8.37
CA GLN A 14 15.67 8.17 7.96
C GLN A 14 15.83 9.40 8.84
N ILE A 15 16.93 9.48 9.58
CA ILE A 15 17.24 10.61 10.47
C ILE A 15 18.37 11.43 9.86
N VAL A 16 18.17 12.74 9.76
CA VAL A 16 19.16 13.70 9.28
C VAL A 16 19.47 14.70 10.39
N HIS A 17 20.76 14.90 10.69
CA HIS A 17 21.23 15.89 11.65
C HIS A 17 22.22 16.82 10.96
N TYR A 18 21.90 18.11 10.88
CA TYR A 18 22.75 19.11 10.25
C TYR A 18 22.69 20.45 10.99
N LYS A 19 23.86 20.98 11.37
CA LYS A 19 24.01 22.26 12.09
C LYS A 19 23.08 22.42 13.31
N GLY A 20 22.91 21.35 14.09
CA GLY A 20 22.03 21.33 15.27
C GLY A 20 20.55 21.06 14.97
N ASN A 21 20.13 21.09 13.71
CA ASN A 21 18.77 20.72 13.30
C ASN A 21 18.66 19.22 13.08
N LYS A 22 17.63 18.59 13.64
CA LYS A 22 17.33 17.17 13.48
C LYS A 22 15.99 17.01 12.76
N ALA A 23 15.96 16.14 11.77
CA ALA A 23 14.76 15.73 11.07
C ALA A 23 14.67 14.20 11.05
N SER A 24 13.46 13.67 11.13
CA SER A 24 13.16 12.25 10.94
C SER A 24 12.09 12.10 9.86
N PHE A 25 12.27 11.11 9.00
CA PHE A 25 11.33 10.73 7.96
C PHE A 25 11.05 9.23 8.06
N VAL A 26 9.81 8.88 8.35
CA VAL A 26 9.38 7.49 8.56
C VAL A 26 8.52 7.01 7.40
N GLN A 27 8.84 5.85 6.85
CA GLN A 27 8.05 5.16 5.84
C GLN A 27 7.69 3.76 6.34
N THR A 28 6.43 3.36 6.17
CA THR A 28 5.98 2.01 6.51
C THR A 28 5.69 1.23 5.23
N ARG A 29 6.02 -0.07 5.24
CA ARG A 29 5.69 -1.01 4.18
C ARG A 29 5.05 -2.25 4.79
N GLY A 30 4.04 -2.79 4.11
CA GLY A 30 3.24 -3.89 4.62
C GLY A 30 2.62 -4.72 3.51
N SER A 31 2.18 -5.93 3.86
CA SER A 31 1.26 -6.68 3.04
C SER A 31 -0.10 -5.97 2.97
N ILE A 32 -0.84 -6.16 1.87
CA ILE A 32 -2.18 -5.59 1.73
C ILE A 32 -3.04 -6.01 2.93
N PRO A 33 -3.67 -5.06 3.65
CA PRO A 33 -4.35 -5.30 4.93
C PRO A 33 -5.74 -5.91 4.74
N PHE A 34 -5.82 -7.07 4.10
CA PHE A 34 -7.01 -7.93 4.11
C PHE A 34 -6.62 -9.39 3.94
N PHE A 35 -7.53 -10.31 4.28
CA PHE A 35 -7.27 -11.74 4.19
C PHE A 35 -7.26 -12.22 2.74
N TRP A 36 -6.06 -12.40 2.20
CA TRP A 36 -5.82 -13.10 0.95
C TRP A 36 -4.83 -14.25 1.16
N SER A 37 -4.94 -15.27 0.33
CA SER A 37 -4.03 -16.41 0.34
C SER A 37 -3.58 -16.73 -1.07
N GLN A 38 -2.32 -17.11 -1.20
CA GLN A 38 -1.77 -17.61 -2.46
C GLN A 38 -1.09 -18.94 -2.14
N ARG A 39 -1.86 -20.02 -2.22
CA ARG A 39 -1.33 -21.36 -1.94
C ARG A 39 -0.37 -21.78 -3.05
N PRO A 40 0.86 -22.21 -2.70
CA PRO A 40 1.80 -22.75 -3.67
C PRO A 40 1.15 -23.89 -4.47
N ASN A 41 1.37 -23.90 -5.79
CA ASN A 41 0.99 -25.01 -6.67
C ASN A 41 2.08 -25.16 -7.74
N LEU A 42 1.96 -26.15 -8.63
CA LEU A 42 2.93 -26.34 -9.73
C LEU A 42 2.97 -25.20 -10.76
N LYS A 43 2.15 -24.14 -10.62
CA LYS A 43 2.17 -23.00 -11.54
C LYS A 43 3.18 -21.97 -11.04
N TYR A 44 3.89 -21.36 -11.99
CA TYR A 44 4.84 -20.29 -11.75
C TYR A 44 4.27 -19.12 -10.93
N LYS A 45 2.99 -18.76 -11.14
CA LYS A 45 2.29 -17.75 -10.35
C LYS A 45 0.87 -18.26 -9.99
N PRO A 46 0.67 -18.81 -8.77
CA PRO A 46 -0.65 -19.23 -8.33
C PRO A 46 -1.60 -18.02 -8.30
N LYS A 47 -2.87 -18.22 -8.64
CA LYS A 47 -3.84 -17.11 -8.56
C LYS A 47 -4.12 -16.79 -7.09
N PRO A 48 -4.05 -15.52 -6.67
CA PRO A 48 -4.42 -15.14 -5.32
C PRO A 48 -5.93 -15.40 -5.11
N GLN A 49 -6.26 -15.93 -3.94
CA GLN A 49 -7.63 -16.18 -3.51
C GLN A 49 -7.95 -15.26 -2.34
N ILE A 50 -8.93 -14.40 -2.54
CA ILE A 50 -9.46 -13.50 -1.51
C ILE A 50 -10.45 -14.31 -0.68
N SER A 51 -10.23 -14.33 0.64
CA SER A 51 -11.17 -15.00 1.54
C SER A 51 -12.44 -14.15 1.64
N LYS A 52 -13.56 -14.68 1.12
CA LYS A 52 -14.86 -13.99 1.17
C LYS A 52 -15.56 -14.12 2.53
N SER A 53 -15.12 -15.04 3.37
CA SER A 53 -15.84 -15.47 4.58
C SER A 53 -15.64 -14.54 5.78
N VAL A 54 -14.86 -13.46 5.65
CA VAL A 54 -14.44 -12.69 6.81
C VAL A 54 -14.38 -11.20 6.46
N ASN A 55 -15.45 -10.47 6.78
CA ASN A 55 -15.50 -9.00 6.81
C ASN A 55 -14.63 -8.40 7.94
N HIS A 56 -13.53 -9.05 8.32
CA HIS A 56 -12.52 -8.38 9.12
C HIS A 56 -11.77 -7.48 8.15
N VAL A 57 -12.31 -6.27 7.97
CA VAL A 57 -11.48 -5.10 7.73
C VAL A 57 -10.37 -5.23 8.75
N CYS A 58 -9.18 -5.52 8.26
CA CYS A 58 -8.03 -5.81 9.09
C CYS A 58 -7.92 -4.70 10.14
N GLU A 59 -7.70 -5.02 11.40
CA GLU A 59 -7.36 -4.00 12.40
C GLU A 59 -6.03 -3.29 12.05
N CYS A 60 -5.28 -3.76 11.06
CA CYS A 60 -4.19 -2.97 10.46
C CYS A 60 -4.72 -1.73 9.70
N LEU A 61 -5.96 -1.80 9.22
CA LEU A 61 -6.77 -0.67 8.75
C LEU A 61 -7.54 0.00 9.90
N CYS A 62 -7.25 -0.32 11.17
CA CYS A 62 -7.92 0.32 12.29
C CYS A 62 -7.72 1.83 12.19
N PRO A 63 -8.77 2.57 12.54
CA PRO A 63 -8.71 4.01 12.68
C PRO A 63 -7.86 4.48 13.87
N GLY A 64 -6.99 3.63 14.44
CA GLY A 64 -5.98 4.03 15.42
C GLY A 64 -4.71 4.49 14.73
N PHE A 65 -4.11 3.65 13.89
CA PHE A 65 -2.79 3.91 13.29
C PHE A 65 -2.86 4.76 12.01
N LEU A 66 -3.84 4.49 11.13
CA LEU A 66 -4.04 5.25 9.89
C LEU A 66 -4.80 6.58 10.08
N THR A 67 -5.40 6.82 11.24
CA THR A 67 -6.20 8.04 11.53
C THR A 67 -5.41 9.08 12.30
N LEU A 68 -4.23 8.72 12.82
CA LEU A 68 -3.36 9.66 13.52
C LEU A 68 -2.54 10.53 12.56
N ILE A 69 -2.35 10.11 11.30
CA ILE A 69 -1.47 10.78 10.34
C ILE A 69 -2.07 10.64 8.94
N ALA A 70 -2.08 11.72 8.15
CA ALA A 70 -2.45 11.64 6.74
C ALA A 70 -1.55 10.62 6.03
N CYS A 71 -2.14 9.51 5.58
CA CYS A 71 -1.38 8.37 5.06
C CYS A 71 -1.60 8.22 3.56
N PHE A 72 -0.50 8.17 2.82
CA PHE A 72 -0.48 7.79 1.41
C PHE A 72 -0.31 6.28 1.29
N LEU A 73 -1.35 5.61 0.84
CA LEU A 73 -1.32 4.18 0.55
C LEU A 73 -0.92 4.00 -0.92
N ILE A 74 0.33 3.62 -1.14
CA ILE A 74 0.86 3.31 -2.47
C ILE A 74 0.83 1.80 -2.66
N SER A 75 0.05 1.33 -3.63
CA SER A 75 0.02 -0.09 -3.99
C SER A 75 0.73 -0.32 -5.32
N GLN A 76 1.74 -1.21 -5.28
CA GLN A 76 2.50 -1.65 -6.47
C GLN A 76 1.94 -2.92 -7.11
N VAL A 77 0.68 -3.25 -6.84
CA VAL A 77 0.04 -4.44 -7.39
C VAL A 77 -0.12 -4.29 -8.90
N ASN A 78 0.15 -5.36 -9.65
CA ASN A 78 -0.01 -5.31 -11.10
C ASN A 78 -1.48 -5.12 -11.45
N GLN A 79 -1.78 -4.11 -12.27
CA GLN A 79 -3.15 -3.85 -12.75
C GLN A 79 -3.59 -4.85 -13.83
N LYS A 80 -2.67 -5.74 -14.26
CA LYS A 80 -2.90 -6.81 -15.23
C LYS A 80 -2.73 -8.19 -14.61
N GLY A 81 -3.49 -9.15 -15.12
CA GLY A 81 -3.35 -10.56 -14.78
C GLY A 81 -4.06 -10.95 -13.48
N SER A 82 -3.48 -11.92 -12.78
CA SER A 82 -4.11 -12.57 -11.61
C SER A 82 -4.23 -11.70 -10.37
N GLU A 83 -3.54 -10.56 -10.33
CA GLU A 83 -3.50 -9.65 -9.17
C GLU A 83 -4.53 -8.51 -9.25
N LYS A 84 -5.11 -8.26 -10.42
CA LYS A 84 -6.16 -7.24 -10.62
C LYS A 84 -7.32 -7.35 -9.61
N PRO A 85 -7.82 -8.54 -9.24
CA PRO A 85 -8.89 -8.66 -8.24
C PRO A 85 -8.46 -8.19 -6.84
N LEU A 86 -7.17 -8.27 -6.50
CA LEU A 86 -6.65 -7.78 -5.22
C LEU A 86 -6.69 -6.25 -5.17
N GLU A 87 -6.20 -5.61 -6.23
CA GLU A 87 -6.20 -4.15 -6.37
C GLU A 87 -7.64 -3.60 -6.33
N GLN A 88 -8.56 -4.19 -7.09
CA GLN A 88 -9.95 -3.76 -7.11
C GLN A 88 -10.64 -3.90 -5.75
N THR A 89 -10.33 -4.97 -5.01
CA THR A 89 -10.86 -5.17 -3.65
C THR A 89 -10.27 -4.14 -2.69
N PHE A 90 -8.97 -3.84 -2.80
CA PHE A 90 -8.32 -2.84 -1.98
C PHE A 90 -8.86 -1.43 -2.23
N SER A 91 -8.97 -1.03 -3.50
CA SER A 91 -9.55 0.25 -3.90
C SER A 91 -10.98 0.41 -3.38
N LYS A 92 -11.82 -0.63 -3.51
CA LYS A 92 -13.18 -0.62 -2.95
C LYS A 92 -13.19 -0.49 -1.43
N MET A 93 -12.27 -1.14 -0.74
CA MET A 93 -12.17 -1.07 0.72
C MET A 93 -11.77 0.33 1.19
N VAL A 94 -10.76 0.95 0.57
CA VAL A 94 -10.36 2.33 0.90
C VAL A 94 -11.50 3.31 0.59
N ASN A 95 -12.15 3.19 -0.56
CA ASN A 95 -13.30 4.02 -0.92
C ASN A 95 -14.48 3.84 0.05
N SER A 96 -14.71 2.62 0.54
CA SER A 96 -15.76 2.33 1.53
C SER A 96 -15.42 2.87 2.91
N MET A 97 -14.14 3.05 3.25
CA MET A 97 -13.73 3.62 4.53
C MET A 97 -13.98 5.14 4.56
N ALA A 98 -14.07 5.81 3.40
CA ALA A 98 -14.45 7.21 3.23
C ALA A 98 -13.76 8.18 4.21
N ASN A 99 -12.52 7.88 4.61
CA ASN A 99 -11.75 8.71 5.52
C ASN A 99 -10.96 9.73 4.68
N GLY A 100 -11.26 11.02 4.83
CA GLY A 100 -10.59 12.09 4.08
C GLY A 100 -9.08 12.20 4.35
N MET A 101 -8.59 11.55 5.41
CA MET A 101 -7.17 11.52 5.77
C MET A 101 -6.36 10.40 5.09
N VAL A 102 -7.01 9.45 4.42
CA VAL A 102 -6.34 8.32 3.76
C VAL A 102 -6.46 8.49 2.26
N ARG A 103 -5.33 8.73 1.59
CA ARG A 103 -5.27 8.84 0.12
C ARG A 103 -4.67 7.57 -0.47
N TYR A 104 -5.34 6.98 -1.47
CA TYR A 104 -4.89 5.76 -2.13
C TYR A 104 -4.42 6.03 -3.55
N VAL A 105 -3.20 5.58 -3.87
CA VAL A 105 -2.59 5.69 -5.19
C VAL A 105 -2.21 4.30 -5.68
N ALA A 106 -2.85 3.86 -6.77
CA ALA A 106 -2.53 2.62 -7.45
C ALA A 106 -1.44 2.88 -8.51
N PHE A 107 -0.21 2.41 -8.25
CA PHE A 107 0.94 2.63 -9.14
C PHE A 107 1.46 1.31 -9.71
N ASP A 108 1.23 1.06 -11.00
CA ASP A 108 1.74 -0.15 -11.66
C ASP A 108 3.21 0.03 -12.07
N PHE A 109 4.12 -0.42 -11.22
CA PHE A 109 5.56 -0.31 -11.46
C PHE A 109 6.00 -1.03 -12.75
N HIS A 110 5.44 -2.21 -13.05
CA HIS A 110 5.84 -3.00 -14.22
C HIS A 110 5.37 -2.36 -15.52
N LYS A 111 4.24 -1.65 -15.50
CA LYS A 111 3.75 -0.87 -16.64
C LYS A 111 4.53 0.43 -16.78
N GLU A 112 4.59 1.23 -15.72
CA GLU A 112 5.14 2.58 -15.78
C GLU A 112 6.66 2.58 -15.87
N CYS A 113 7.37 1.86 -15.01
CA CYS A 113 8.84 1.80 -15.03
C CYS A 113 9.39 0.69 -15.96
N SER A 114 8.59 0.23 -16.93
CA SER A 114 9.03 -0.75 -17.93
C SER A 114 10.28 -0.26 -18.67
N ARG A 115 11.23 -1.19 -18.89
CA ARG A 115 12.52 -0.94 -19.57
C ARG A 115 13.46 0.00 -18.80
N MET A 116 13.49 -0.06 -17.47
CA MET A 116 14.36 0.77 -16.62
C MET A 116 14.12 2.27 -16.78
N ARG A 117 12.88 2.67 -17.10
CA ARG A 117 12.49 4.08 -17.19
C ARG A 117 12.14 4.63 -15.81
N TRP A 118 13.19 4.81 -15.01
CA TRP A 118 13.11 5.33 -13.65
C TRP A 118 12.64 6.79 -13.60
N ASP A 119 12.77 7.52 -14.71
CA ASP A 119 12.22 8.86 -14.93
C ASP A 119 10.70 8.93 -14.63
N ARG A 120 9.97 7.83 -14.81
CA ARG A 120 8.53 7.78 -14.54
C ARG A 120 8.16 7.65 -13.07
N LEU A 121 9.13 7.43 -12.18
CA LEU A 121 8.89 7.59 -10.74
C LEU A 121 8.56 9.04 -10.40
N GLN A 122 9.01 10.01 -11.21
CA GLN A 122 8.67 11.41 -11.02
C GLN A 122 7.15 11.62 -11.08
N ILE A 123 6.43 10.88 -11.93
CA ILE A 123 4.96 10.96 -12.01
C ILE A 123 4.32 10.62 -10.66
N LEU A 124 4.83 9.59 -9.98
CA LEU A 124 4.35 9.22 -8.66
C LEU A 124 4.69 10.31 -7.62
N MET A 125 5.91 10.86 -7.69
CA MET A 125 6.33 11.93 -6.79
C MET A 125 5.50 13.21 -6.99
N ASP A 126 5.22 13.59 -8.24
CA ASP A 126 4.41 14.75 -8.58
C ASP A 126 2.96 14.56 -8.09
N GLN A 127 2.39 13.38 -8.28
CA GLN A 127 1.06 13.04 -7.75
C GLN A 127 0.99 13.09 -6.23
N LEU A 128 2.04 12.68 -5.54
CA LEU A 128 2.10 12.75 -4.08
C LEU A 128 2.30 14.19 -3.61
N ALA A 129 3.12 14.98 -4.31
CA ALA A 129 3.40 16.37 -3.98
C ALA A 129 2.14 17.25 -4.09
N GLU A 130 1.38 17.15 -5.20
CA GLU A 130 0.10 17.86 -5.35
C GLU A 130 -0.89 17.55 -4.23
N GLN A 131 -0.83 16.33 -3.68
CA GLN A 131 -1.71 15.89 -2.61
C GLN A 131 -1.21 16.22 -1.20
N GLN A 132 0.06 16.60 -1.04
CA GLN A 132 0.63 17.03 0.24
C GLN A 132 0.44 18.53 0.50
N ASP A 133 0.33 19.33 -0.57
CA ASP A 133 0.16 20.79 -0.50
C ASP A 133 -1.31 21.24 -0.30
N GLU A 134 -2.27 20.30 -0.27
CA GLU A 134 -3.70 20.49 0.07
C GLU A 134 -4.03 20.07 1.52
#